data_AF-A0AAW5R2Q9-F1
#
_entry.id   AF-A0AAW5R2Q9-F1
#
_cell.length_a   1.000
_cell.length_b   1.000
_cell.length_c   1.000
_cell.angle_alpha   90.00
_cell.angle_beta   90.00
_cell.angle_gamma   90.00
#
_symmetry.space_group_name_H-M   'P 1'
#
loop_
_entity.id
_entity.type
_entity.pdbx_description
1 polymer ?
#
loop_
_entity_poly.entity_id
_entity_poly.type
_entity_poly.pdbx_seq_one_letter_code
_entity_poly.pdbx_strand_id
1 'polypeptide(L)'
;MNWQIALSLGRVSNVPTVWTNTLAAIVLAGGEATAWSTLALLLATSLAYVGGMYLNDAFDADIDARERPERPIPSGAVSHGTVFGAGFAMLAGCVVILALIGLSGMTALWPALGGLALSAAIVFYDWFHKGNPLSPAFMGLCRALVYVAVGLAFTTALPWPLVAAAIVMLCYIVGLTYAAKQESLGRVENLWPLAFLAVPWVYGLWLSTAMPVATVFFFLFSVLIGWALRLLLRRGKGDVPTAVVTLIAGVALLDAIYLAGEGATGWAVVAVVLFAVTRAAQRYIPGT
;
A
#
# COMPACT_ATOMS: atom_id res chain seq x y z
N MET A 1 -14.18 21.45 -0.42
CA MET A 1 -14.01 20.29 0.49
C MET A 1 -13.22 20.75 1.71
N ASN A 2 -13.70 20.50 2.93
CA ASN A 2 -12.95 20.81 4.15
C ASN A 2 -11.70 19.90 4.26
N TRP A 3 -10.61 20.40 4.83
CA TRP A 3 -9.37 19.68 5.06
C TRP A 3 -9.56 18.37 5.84
N GLN A 4 -10.40 18.36 6.89
CA GLN A 4 -10.68 17.14 7.65
C GLN A 4 -11.31 16.04 6.79
N ILE A 5 -12.25 16.42 5.92
CA ILE A 5 -12.88 15.51 4.96
C ILE A 5 -11.84 15.02 3.95
N ALA A 6 -11.01 15.93 3.43
CA ALA A 6 -9.97 15.60 2.46
C ALA A 6 -8.97 14.55 3.00
N LEU A 7 -8.54 14.73 4.25
CA LEU A 7 -7.63 13.80 4.93
C LEU A 7 -8.30 12.45 5.24
N SER A 8 -9.56 12.47 5.67
CA SER A 8 -10.31 11.26 5.97
C SER A 8 -10.60 10.42 4.71
N LEU A 9 -11.07 11.06 3.63
CA LEU A 9 -11.29 10.39 2.34
C LEU A 9 -10.00 9.76 1.83
N GLY A 10 -8.89 10.49 1.98
CA GLY A 10 -7.57 10.03 1.52
C GLY A 10 -6.96 8.94 2.36
N ARG A 11 -7.57 8.57 3.51
CA ARG A 11 -7.03 7.64 4.51
C ARG A 11 -5.54 7.92 4.77
N VAL A 12 -5.20 9.21 4.93
CA VAL A 12 -3.81 9.71 4.87
C VAL A 12 -2.92 9.12 5.96
N SER A 13 -3.51 8.57 7.02
CA SER A 13 -2.79 7.82 8.06
C SER A 13 -1.94 6.69 7.49
N ASN A 14 -2.32 6.14 6.33
CA ASN A 14 -1.65 5.02 5.69
C ASN A 14 -0.64 5.45 4.61
N VAL A 15 -0.58 6.74 4.22
CA VAL A 15 0.38 7.25 3.23
C VAL A 15 1.84 6.88 3.55
N PRO A 16 2.31 6.88 4.82
CA PRO A 16 3.67 6.45 5.14
C PRO A 16 4.01 5.02 4.68
N THR A 17 3.02 4.13 4.57
CA THR A 17 3.22 2.76 4.06
C THR A 17 3.50 2.71 2.56
N VAL A 18 3.07 3.72 1.81
CA VAL A 18 3.40 3.86 0.39
C VAL A 18 4.79 4.47 0.24
N TRP A 19 5.18 5.37 1.16
CA TRP A 19 6.52 5.91 1.19
C TRP A 19 7.58 4.83 1.43
N THR A 20 7.31 3.86 2.29
CA THR A 20 8.23 2.72 2.48
C THR A 20 8.32 1.82 1.24
N ASN A 21 7.21 1.60 0.52
CA ASN A 21 7.24 0.87 -0.75
C ASN A 21 8.13 1.59 -1.76
N THR A 22 7.99 2.92 -1.85
CA THR A 22 8.79 3.76 -2.74
C THR A 22 10.28 3.68 -2.38
N LEU A 23 10.64 3.81 -1.11
CA LEU A 23 12.04 3.70 -0.66
C LEU A 23 12.62 2.30 -0.95
N ALA A 24 11.87 1.24 -0.65
CA ALA A 24 12.29 -0.14 -0.95
C ALA A 24 12.49 -0.34 -2.45
N ALA A 25 11.57 0.16 -3.28
CA ALA A 25 11.66 0.05 -4.73
C ALA A 25 12.84 0.83 -5.32
N ILE A 26 13.17 2.01 -4.80
CA ILE A 26 14.37 2.77 -5.20
C ILE A 26 15.62 1.91 -4.98
N VAL A 27 15.80 1.39 -3.76
CA VAL A 27 16.99 0.60 -3.38
C VAL A 27 17.07 -0.71 -4.16
N LEU A 28 15.97 -1.46 -4.26
CA LEU A 28 15.92 -2.74 -4.97
C LEU A 28 16.12 -2.59 -6.49
N ALA A 29 15.87 -1.40 -7.04
CA ALA A 29 16.16 -1.08 -8.44
C ALA A 29 17.64 -0.73 -8.68
N GLY A 30 18.47 -0.71 -7.63
CA GLY A 30 19.86 -0.25 -7.68
C GLY A 30 20.00 1.28 -7.69
N GLY A 31 18.92 2.00 -7.36
CA GLY A 31 18.91 3.46 -7.27
C GLY A 31 19.39 3.95 -5.89
N GLU A 32 19.89 5.18 -5.86
CA GLU A 32 20.17 5.89 -4.61
C GLU A 32 19.01 6.83 -4.26
N ALA A 33 18.56 6.77 -3.00
CA ALA A 33 17.54 7.67 -2.48
C ALA A 33 18.13 9.07 -2.25
N THR A 34 18.18 9.88 -3.31
CA THR A 34 18.62 11.29 -3.28
C THR A 34 17.45 12.24 -3.03
N ALA A 35 17.71 13.44 -2.52
CA ALA A 35 16.67 14.33 -2.00
C ALA A 35 15.56 14.64 -3.04
N TRP A 36 15.90 15.13 -4.23
CA TRP A 36 14.89 15.61 -5.18
C TRP A 36 14.11 14.48 -5.87
N SER A 37 14.79 13.45 -6.38
CA SER A 37 14.12 12.33 -7.05
C SER A 37 13.24 11.54 -6.08
N THR A 38 13.73 11.31 -4.85
CA THR A 38 12.95 10.62 -3.82
C THR A 38 11.71 11.42 -3.45
N LEU A 39 11.82 12.72 -3.21
CA LEU A 39 10.65 13.55 -2.90
C LEU A 39 9.61 13.56 -4.02
N ALA A 40 10.05 13.62 -5.29
CA ALA A 40 9.14 13.55 -6.44
C ALA A 40 8.43 12.19 -6.54
N LEU A 41 9.15 11.08 -6.32
CA LEU A 41 8.57 9.73 -6.30
C LEU A 41 7.61 9.53 -5.14
N LEU A 42 7.95 10.03 -3.94
CA LEU A 42 7.07 10.02 -2.78
C LEU A 42 5.79 10.83 -3.05
N LEU A 43 5.90 11.98 -3.71
CA LEU A 43 4.73 12.77 -4.12
C LEU A 43 3.88 12.01 -5.14
N ALA A 44 4.48 11.47 -6.20
CA ALA A 44 3.76 10.73 -7.24
C ALA A 44 2.98 9.54 -6.65
N THR A 45 3.65 8.73 -5.82
CA THR A 45 3.03 7.57 -5.18
C THR A 45 1.99 7.95 -4.13
N SER A 46 2.16 9.09 -3.45
CA SER A 46 1.11 9.65 -2.57
C SER A 46 -0.12 10.10 -3.35
N LEU A 47 0.05 10.73 -4.51
CA LEU A 47 -1.05 11.11 -5.39
C LEU A 47 -1.80 9.89 -5.91
N ALA A 48 -1.08 8.83 -6.31
CA ALA A 48 -1.71 7.57 -6.71
C ALA A 48 -2.54 6.96 -5.57
N TYR A 49 -1.99 6.92 -4.35
CA TYR A 49 -2.68 6.38 -3.19
C TYR A 49 -3.93 7.19 -2.81
N VAL A 50 -3.77 8.50 -2.58
CA VAL A 50 -4.88 9.37 -2.16
C VAL A 50 -5.93 9.46 -3.25
N GLY A 51 -5.50 9.56 -4.52
CA GLY A 51 -6.40 9.55 -5.67
C GLY A 51 -7.22 8.26 -5.73
N GLY A 52 -6.58 7.10 -5.55
CA GLY A 52 -7.28 5.82 -5.43
C GLY A 52 -8.27 5.77 -4.27
N MET A 53 -7.92 6.29 -3.09
CA MET A 53 -8.85 6.31 -1.96
C MET A 53 -10.07 7.22 -2.21
N TYR A 54 -9.89 8.31 -2.95
CA TYR A 54 -10.98 9.19 -3.35
C TYR A 54 -11.90 8.50 -4.36
N LEU A 55 -11.32 7.84 -5.36
CA LEU A 55 -12.07 7.09 -6.35
C LEU A 55 -12.81 5.92 -5.71
N ASN A 56 -12.20 5.22 -4.77
CA ASN A 56 -12.83 4.15 -4.00
C ASN A 56 -14.16 4.63 -3.37
N ASP A 57 -14.12 5.71 -2.60
CA ASP A 57 -15.32 6.29 -1.97
C ASP A 57 -16.31 6.83 -3.02
N ALA A 58 -15.85 7.35 -4.16
CA ALA A 58 -16.71 7.83 -5.24
C ALA A 58 -17.43 6.70 -6.00
N PHE A 59 -16.75 5.61 -6.33
CA PHE A 59 -17.36 4.42 -6.93
C PHE A 59 -18.34 3.73 -5.96
N ASP A 60 -18.07 3.84 -4.66
CA ASP A 60 -18.89 3.24 -3.61
C ASP A 60 -20.08 4.07 -3.13
N ALA A 61 -20.23 5.31 -3.62
CA ALA A 61 -21.20 6.28 -3.12
C ALA A 61 -22.66 5.76 -3.06
N ASP A 62 -23.14 5.03 -4.08
CA ASP A 62 -24.50 4.50 -4.11
C ASP A 62 -24.75 3.40 -3.05
N ILE A 63 -23.71 2.65 -2.74
CA ILE A 63 -23.76 1.55 -1.76
C ILE A 63 -23.59 2.13 -0.36
N ASP A 64 -22.66 3.07 -0.19
CA ASP A 64 -22.48 3.82 1.05
C ASP A 64 -23.75 4.61 1.40
N ALA A 65 -24.51 5.12 0.43
CA ALA A 65 -25.80 5.77 0.69
C ALA A 65 -26.84 4.84 1.35
N ARG A 66 -26.73 3.52 1.15
CA ARG A 66 -27.64 2.51 1.72
C ARG A 66 -27.10 1.95 3.04
N GLU A 67 -25.80 1.70 3.11
CA GLU A 67 -25.17 1.00 4.24
C GLU A 67 -24.58 1.95 5.30
N ARG A 68 -24.14 3.14 4.88
CA ARG A 68 -23.37 4.13 5.68
C ARG A 68 -23.68 5.57 5.25
N PRO A 69 -24.95 6.03 5.39
CA PRO A 69 -25.40 7.33 4.89
C PRO A 69 -24.64 8.53 5.50
N GLU A 70 -23.94 8.33 6.62
CA GLU A 70 -23.08 9.31 7.26
C GLU A 70 -21.77 9.61 6.51
N ARG A 71 -21.41 8.80 5.50
CA ARG A 71 -20.18 9.01 4.69
C ARG A 71 -20.20 10.38 3.97
N PRO A 72 -19.04 10.99 3.66
CA PRO A 72 -18.98 12.36 3.16
C PRO A 72 -19.73 12.63 1.85
N ILE A 73 -19.77 11.66 0.93
CA ILE A 73 -20.49 11.81 -0.35
C ILE A 73 -22.01 11.64 -0.14
N PRO A 74 -22.53 10.54 0.43
CA PRO A 74 -23.97 10.39 0.65
C PRO A 74 -24.60 11.44 1.56
N SER A 75 -23.87 11.91 2.57
CA SER A 75 -24.35 12.99 3.47
C SER A 75 -24.37 14.38 2.82
N GLY A 76 -23.86 14.53 1.60
CA GLY A 76 -23.78 15.80 0.88
C GLY A 76 -22.66 16.73 1.35
N ALA A 77 -21.77 16.29 2.23
CA ALA A 77 -20.64 17.09 2.73
C ALA A 77 -19.61 17.41 1.62
N VAL A 78 -19.54 16.59 0.57
CA VAL A 78 -18.79 16.85 -0.66
C VAL A 78 -19.54 16.26 -1.86
N SER A 79 -19.48 16.92 -3.01
CA SER A 79 -20.14 16.41 -4.22
C SER A 79 -19.39 15.21 -4.80
N HIS A 80 -20.14 14.25 -5.34
CA HIS A 80 -19.60 13.06 -6.02
C HIS A 80 -18.64 13.43 -7.15
N GLY A 81 -19.04 14.37 -8.02
CA GLY A 81 -18.21 14.84 -9.14
C GLY A 81 -16.91 15.53 -8.70
N THR A 82 -16.91 16.23 -7.56
CA THR A 82 -15.68 16.81 -7.00
C THR A 82 -14.69 15.74 -6.56
N VAL A 83 -15.15 14.69 -5.87
CA VAL A 83 -14.27 13.61 -5.41
C VAL A 83 -13.73 12.81 -6.60
N PHE A 84 -14.59 12.50 -7.59
CA PHE A 84 -14.20 11.81 -8.81
C PHE A 84 -13.14 12.61 -9.60
N GLY A 85 -13.41 13.89 -9.86
CA GLY A 85 -12.49 14.77 -10.57
C GLY A 85 -11.14 14.93 -9.86
N ALA A 86 -11.15 15.10 -8.53
CA ALA A 86 -9.93 15.16 -7.73
C ALA A 86 -9.14 13.84 -7.79
N GLY A 87 -9.81 12.70 -7.68
CA GLY A 87 -9.19 11.37 -7.76
C GLY A 87 -8.45 11.15 -9.08
N PHE A 88 -9.13 11.39 -10.23
CA PHE A 88 -8.49 11.27 -11.54
C PHE A 88 -7.39 12.31 -11.78
N ALA A 89 -7.54 13.54 -11.28
CA ALA A 89 -6.50 14.56 -11.37
C ALA A 89 -5.23 14.14 -10.61
N MET A 90 -5.37 13.49 -9.45
CA MET A 90 -4.24 12.96 -8.69
C MET A 90 -3.58 11.78 -9.41
N LEU A 91 -4.35 10.85 -9.99
CA LEU A 91 -3.78 9.76 -10.81
C LEU A 91 -3.01 10.32 -12.03
N ALA A 92 -3.57 11.32 -12.72
CA ALA A 92 -2.89 12.00 -13.81
C ALA A 92 -1.61 12.70 -13.34
N GLY A 93 -1.65 13.37 -12.18
CA GLY A 93 -0.48 13.99 -11.56
C GLY A 93 0.63 12.98 -11.25
N CYS A 94 0.30 11.78 -10.76
CA CYS A 94 1.25 10.69 -10.59
C CYS A 94 1.96 10.33 -11.92
N VAL A 95 1.18 10.09 -12.99
CA VAL A 95 1.72 9.73 -14.30
C VAL A 95 2.61 10.84 -14.87
N VAL A 96 2.19 12.10 -14.74
CA VAL A 96 2.96 13.26 -15.20
C VAL A 96 4.29 13.37 -14.46
N ILE A 97 4.30 13.25 -13.13
CA ILE A 97 5.54 13.31 -12.34
C ILE A 97 6.48 12.16 -12.75
N LEU A 98 5.96 10.94 -12.90
CA LEU A 98 6.77 9.80 -13.34
C LEU A 98 7.32 10.01 -14.76
N ALA A 99 6.54 10.60 -15.67
CA ALA A 99 7.03 10.98 -17.01
C ALA A 99 8.18 11.99 -16.93
N LEU A 100 8.04 13.04 -16.11
CA LEU A 100 9.09 14.04 -15.94
C LEU A 100 10.37 13.43 -15.37
N ILE A 101 10.26 12.53 -14.39
CA ILE A 101 11.40 11.79 -13.83
C ILE A 101 12.10 10.98 -14.93
N GLY A 102 11.35 10.15 -15.66
CA GLY A 102 11.93 9.31 -16.70
C GLY A 102 12.56 10.08 -17.87
N LEU A 103 11.96 11.21 -18.26
CA LEU A 103 12.52 12.13 -19.27
C LEU A 103 13.76 12.88 -18.79
N SER A 104 13.85 13.18 -17.50
CA SER A 104 15.07 13.77 -16.89
C SER A 104 16.19 12.76 -16.66
N GLY A 105 15.84 11.47 -16.59
CA GLY A 105 16.76 10.36 -16.44
C GLY A 105 17.05 9.64 -17.76
N MET A 106 17.48 8.37 -17.64
CA MET A 106 17.80 7.52 -18.79
C MET A 106 16.71 6.49 -19.11
N THR A 107 15.55 6.59 -18.45
CA THR A 107 14.46 5.59 -18.54
C THR A 107 13.27 6.04 -19.38
N ALA A 108 13.35 7.22 -20.02
CA ALA A 108 12.36 7.73 -20.96
C ALA A 108 10.92 7.66 -20.40
N LEU A 109 9.95 7.08 -21.12
CA LEU A 109 8.55 7.01 -20.69
C LEU A 109 8.22 5.76 -19.86
N TRP A 110 9.19 4.89 -19.57
CA TRP A 110 8.94 3.66 -18.80
C TRP A 110 8.31 3.90 -17.42
N PRO A 111 8.72 4.90 -16.62
CA PRO A 111 8.07 5.16 -15.34
C PRO A 111 6.62 5.62 -15.52
N ALA A 112 6.34 6.42 -16.56
CA ALA A 112 4.99 6.88 -16.88
C ALA A 112 4.08 5.71 -17.28
N LEU A 113 4.59 4.73 -18.05
CA LEU A 113 3.87 3.51 -18.37
C LEU A 113 3.58 2.67 -17.12
N GLY A 114 4.54 2.59 -16.18
CA GLY A 114 4.32 1.98 -14.87
C GLY A 114 3.23 2.70 -14.06
N GLY A 115 3.27 4.04 -14.04
CA GLY A 115 2.25 4.87 -13.41
C GLY A 115 0.86 4.71 -14.03
N LEU A 116 0.79 4.55 -15.36
CA LEU A 116 -0.45 4.30 -16.09
C LEU A 116 -1.01 2.92 -15.75
N ALA A 117 -0.16 1.89 -15.71
CA ALA A 117 -0.55 0.55 -15.30
C ALA A 117 -1.07 0.54 -13.85
N LEU A 118 -0.37 1.22 -12.93
CA LEU A 118 -0.82 1.41 -11.55
C LEU A 118 -2.18 2.10 -11.50
N SER A 119 -2.34 3.23 -12.21
CA SER A 119 -3.60 3.99 -12.23
C SER A 119 -4.76 3.16 -12.80
N ALA A 120 -4.51 2.38 -13.87
CA ALA A 120 -5.50 1.48 -14.44
C ALA A 120 -5.90 0.37 -13.47
N ALA A 121 -4.93 -0.22 -12.74
CA ALA A 121 -5.21 -1.23 -11.72
C ALA A 121 -6.05 -0.67 -10.56
N ILE A 122 -5.76 0.55 -10.11
CA ILE A 122 -6.54 1.26 -9.08
C ILE A 122 -7.99 1.46 -9.55
N VAL A 123 -8.19 2.05 -10.72
CA VAL A 123 -9.53 2.30 -11.28
C VAL A 123 -10.29 0.99 -11.49
N PHE A 124 -9.62 -0.05 -12.00
CA PHE A 124 -10.24 -1.37 -12.19
C PHE A 124 -10.67 -1.99 -10.86
N TYR A 125 -9.82 -1.91 -9.84
CA TYR A 125 -10.18 -2.35 -8.49
C TYR A 125 -11.40 -1.56 -7.98
N ASP A 126 -11.35 -0.23 -7.99
CA ASP A 126 -12.42 0.59 -7.42
C ASP A 126 -13.76 0.34 -8.11
N TRP A 127 -13.75 0.22 -9.44
CA TRP A 127 -14.94 -0.07 -10.24
C TRP A 127 -15.54 -1.46 -9.99
N PHE A 128 -14.72 -2.50 -9.80
CA PHE A 128 -15.18 -3.90 -9.83
C PHE A 128 -14.76 -4.76 -8.61
N HIS A 129 -14.48 -4.14 -7.46
CA HIS A 129 -14.09 -4.90 -6.27
C HIS A 129 -15.29 -5.50 -5.50
N LYS A 130 -16.47 -4.88 -5.53
CA LYS A 130 -17.62 -5.38 -4.75
C LYS A 130 -18.20 -6.63 -5.40
N GLY A 131 -18.38 -7.69 -4.59
CA GLY A 131 -18.83 -9.00 -5.06
C GLY A 131 -17.78 -9.85 -5.81
N ASN A 132 -16.59 -9.29 -6.09
CA ASN A 132 -15.54 -10.00 -6.79
C ASN A 132 -14.64 -10.78 -5.79
N PRO A 133 -14.50 -12.11 -5.93
CA PRO A 133 -13.62 -12.89 -5.04
C PRO A 133 -12.13 -12.58 -5.25
N LEU A 134 -11.75 -12.06 -6.42
CA LEU A 134 -10.36 -11.73 -6.77
C LEU A 134 -9.93 -10.32 -6.37
N SER A 135 -10.79 -9.48 -5.78
CA SER A 135 -10.39 -8.12 -5.39
C SER A 135 -9.17 -8.04 -4.48
N PRO A 136 -8.93 -8.96 -3.52
CA PRO A 136 -7.68 -8.97 -2.76
C PRO A 136 -6.44 -9.03 -3.66
N ALA A 137 -6.50 -9.78 -4.75
CA ALA A 137 -5.40 -9.87 -5.72
C ALA A 137 -5.22 -8.56 -6.49
N PHE A 138 -6.30 -7.89 -6.92
CA PHE A 138 -6.21 -6.59 -7.58
C PHE A 138 -5.72 -5.48 -6.64
N MET A 139 -6.12 -5.49 -5.37
CA MET A 139 -5.58 -4.57 -4.36
C MET A 139 -4.09 -4.83 -4.10
N GLY A 140 -3.68 -6.10 -4.03
CA GLY A 140 -2.26 -6.47 -3.95
C GLY A 140 -1.47 -6.08 -5.19
N LEU A 141 -2.07 -6.20 -6.38
CA LEU A 141 -1.47 -5.78 -7.64
C LEU A 141 -1.22 -4.27 -7.65
N CYS A 142 -2.14 -3.45 -7.12
CA CYS A 142 -1.91 -2.01 -6.98
C CYS A 142 -0.64 -1.74 -6.16
N ARG A 143 -0.43 -2.45 -5.04
CA ARG A 143 0.79 -2.31 -4.23
C ARG A 143 2.04 -2.81 -4.95
N ALA A 144 1.98 -3.94 -5.64
CA ALA A 144 3.11 -4.44 -6.44
C ALA A 144 3.51 -3.46 -7.56
N LEU A 145 2.52 -2.84 -8.22
CA LEU A 145 2.75 -1.87 -9.28
C LEU A 145 3.40 -0.57 -8.79
N VAL A 146 3.32 -0.24 -7.49
CA VAL A 146 4.14 0.84 -6.92
C VAL A 146 5.62 0.53 -7.06
N TYR A 147 6.06 -0.69 -6.75
CA TYR A 147 7.47 -1.09 -6.90
C TYR A 147 7.91 -1.05 -8.35
N VAL A 148 7.05 -1.53 -9.26
CA VAL A 148 7.31 -1.51 -10.69
C VAL A 148 7.45 -0.08 -11.21
N ALA A 149 6.47 0.79 -10.93
CA ALA A 149 6.46 2.16 -11.41
C ALA A 149 7.68 2.97 -10.88
N VAL A 150 8.01 2.80 -9.59
CA VAL A 150 9.17 3.45 -8.98
C VAL A 150 10.48 2.84 -9.50
N GLY A 151 10.58 1.52 -9.61
CA GLY A 151 11.78 0.85 -10.11
C GLY A 151 12.12 1.24 -11.55
N LEU A 152 11.08 1.39 -12.39
CA LEU A 152 11.23 1.87 -13.77
C LEU A 152 11.82 3.28 -13.86
N ALA A 153 11.77 4.07 -12.79
CA ALA A 153 12.46 5.37 -12.71
C ALA A 153 13.99 5.23 -12.75
N PHE A 154 14.54 4.08 -12.36
CA PHE A 154 15.99 3.87 -12.25
C PHE A 154 16.51 2.86 -13.28
N THR A 155 15.71 1.90 -13.71
CA THR A 155 16.12 0.86 -14.66
C THR A 155 14.96 0.39 -15.53
N THR A 156 15.23 0.11 -16.80
CA THR A 156 14.24 -0.48 -17.74
C THR A 156 14.17 -2.01 -17.64
N ALA A 157 15.19 -2.63 -17.06
CA ALA A 157 15.24 -4.06 -16.78
C ALA A 157 15.14 -4.24 -15.26
N LEU A 158 13.94 -4.60 -14.78
CA LEU A 158 13.67 -4.72 -13.35
C LEU A 158 14.51 -5.86 -12.73
N PRO A 159 15.32 -5.57 -11.70
CA PRO A 159 16.11 -6.59 -11.02
C PRO A 159 15.21 -7.62 -10.32
N TRP A 160 15.71 -8.85 -10.22
CA TRP A 160 14.96 -9.93 -9.56
C TRP A 160 14.57 -9.60 -8.10
N PRO A 161 15.43 -8.98 -7.26
CA PRO A 161 15.04 -8.58 -5.90
C PRO A 161 13.80 -7.68 -5.86
N LEU A 162 13.67 -6.74 -6.80
CA LEU A 162 12.51 -5.85 -6.92
C LEU A 162 11.26 -6.64 -7.31
N VAL A 163 11.36 -7.52 -8.31
CA VAL A 163 10.24 -8.34 -8.77
C VAL A 163 9.77 -9.29 -7.65
N ALA A 164 10.71 -9.91 -6.94
CA ALA A 164 10.41 -10.77 -5.80
C ALA A 164 9.70 -9.98 -4.69
N ALA A 165 10.22 -8.80 -4.31
CA ALA A 165 9.59 -7.95 -3.30
C ALA A 165 8.17 -7.51 -3.69
N ALA A 166 7.94 -7.19 -4.97
CA ALA A 166 6.62 -6.82 -5.49
C ALA A 166 5.62 -7.99 -5.39
N ILE A 167 6.04 -9.21 -5.75
CA ILE A 167 5.22 -10.43 -5.63
C ILE A 167 4.93 -10.75 -4.16
N VAL A 168 5.94 -10.66 -3.30
CA VAL A 168 5.79 -10.91 -1.86
C VAL A 168 4.83 -9.89 -1.23
N MET A 169 4.93 -8.61 -1.62
CA MET A 169 3.99 -7.57 -1.18
C MET A 169 2.57 -7.85 -1.69
N LEU A 170 2.41 -8.31 -2.93
CA LEU A 170 1.10 -8.74 -3.45
C LEU A 170 0.50 -9.83 -2.56
N CYS A 171 1.26 -10.88 -2.22
CA CYS A 171 0.81 -11.95 -1.34
C CYS A 171 0.44 -11.42 0.06
N TYR A 172 1.27 -10.53 0.62
CA TYR A 172 0.97 -9.91 1.91
C TYR A 172 -0.38 -9.19 1.92
N ILE A 173 -0.63 -8.38 0.89
CA ILE A 173 -1.87 -7.61 0.74
C ILE A 173 -3.06 -8.53 0.45
N VAL A 174 -2.89 -9.60 -0.34
CA VAL A 174 -3.96 -10.60 -0.52
C VAL A 174 -4.41 -11.19 0.81
N GLY A 175 -3.47 -11.63 1.65
CA GLY A 175 -3.77 -12.18 2.98
C GLY A 175 -4.47 -11.16 3.89
N LEU A 176 -3.99 -9.92 3.90
CA LEU A 176 -4.56 -8.82 4.67
C LEU A 176 -5.97 -8.44 4.18
N THR A 177 -6.16 -8.23 2.89
CA THR A 177 -7.43 -7.75 2.31
C THR A 177 -8.50 -8.84 2.43
N TYR A 178 -8.11 -10.11 2.34
CA TYR A 178 -9.02 -11.21 2.61
C TYR A 178 -9.45 -11.25 4.09
N ALA A 179 -8.51 -11.05 5.03
CA ALA A 179 -8.84 -10.94 6.45
C ALA A 179 -9.83 -9.79 6.72
N ALA A 180 -9.64 -8.64 6.05
CA ALA A 180 -10.54 -7.50 6.13
C ALA A 180 -11.94 -7.79 5.53
N LYS A 181 -12.03 -8.52 4.40
CA LYS A 181 -13.32 -8.92 3.81
C LYS A 181 -14.10 -9.90 4.69
N GLN A 182 -13.45 -10.80 5.42
CA GLN A 182 -14.15 -11.68 6.36
C GLN A 182 -14.79 -10.93 7.52
N GLU A 183 -14.26 -9.76 7.89
CA GLU A 183 -14.85 -8.87 8.90
C GLU A 183 -16.25 -8.42 8.47
N SER A 184 -16.40 -7.94 7.24
CA SER A 184 -17.66 -7.38 6.76
C SER A 184 -18.74 -8.43 6.53
N LEU A 185 -18.35 -9.67 6.23
CA LEU A 185 -19.27 -10.77 5.97
C LEU A 185 -19.74 -11.50 7.23
N GLY A 186 -19.07 -11.31 8.38
CA GLY A 186 -19.43 -11.94 9.65
C GLY A 186 -19.41 -13.48 9.64
N ARG A 187 -18.81 -14.10 8.61
CA ARG A 187 -18.79 -15.56 8.38
C ARG A 187 -17.36 -16.07 8.20
N VAL A 188 -17.11 -17.29 8.66
CA VAL A 188 -15.87 -18.02 8.38
C VAL A 188 -16.16 -18.91 7.18
N GLU A 189 -15.77 -18.47 5.98
CA GLU A 189 -15.85 -19.37 4.83
C GLU A 189 -14.58 -20.20 4.73
N ASN A 190 -13.38 -19.58 4.68
CA ASN A 190 -12.13 -20.31 4.54
C ASN A 190 -10.92 -19.55 5.12
N LEU A 191 -9.99 -20.21 5.83
CA LEU A 191 -8.77 -19.56 6.35
C LEU A 191 -7.57 -19.67 5.39
N TRP A 192 -7.68 -20.44 4.30
CA TRP A 192 -6.56 -20.71 3.39
C TRP A 192 -5.90 -19.44 2.81
N PRO A 193 -6.58 -18.31 2.55
CA PRO A 193 -5.90 -17.12 2.03
C PRO A 193 -4.96 -16.46 3.04
N LEU A 194 -5.10 -16.76 4.34
CA LEU A 194 -4.09 -16.35 5.34
C LEU A 194 -2.75 -17.05 5.11
N ALA A 195 -2.71 -18.16 4.38
CA ALA A 195 -1.45 -18.81 3.98
C ALA A 195 -0.60 -17.89 3.09
N PHE A 196 -1.18 -16.90 2.40
CA PHE A 196 -0.40 -15.90 1.67
C PHE A 196 0.45 -15.02 2.61
N LEU A 197 0.11 -14.90 3.90
CA LEU A 197 0.96 -14.22 4.89
C LEU A 197 2.21 -15.03 5.24
N ALA A 198 2.26 -16.32 4.92
CA ALA A 198 3.47 -17.12 5.09
C ALA A 198 4.55 -16.76 4.07
N VAL A 199 4.17 -16.31 2.86
CA VAL A 199 5.11 -15.91 1.80
C VAL A 199 6.07 -14.80 2.25
N PRO A 200 5.60 -13.63 2.74
CA PRO A 200 6.50 -12.58 3.24
C PRO A 200 7.29 -13.02 4.47
N TRP A 201 6.75 -13.91 5.30
CA TRP A 201 7.48 -14.44 6.45
C TRP A 201 8.65 -15.32 6.01
N VAL A 202 8.43 -16.27 5.10
CA VAL A 202 9.47 -17.16 4.57
C VAL A 202 10.53 -16.38 3.80
N TYR A 203 10.11 -15.42 2.97
CA TYR A 203 11.04 -14.57 2.24
C TYR A 203 11.89 -13.70 3.19
N GLY A 204 11.27 -13.13 4.23
CA GLY A 204 11.99 -12.38 5.26
C GLY A 204 12.96 -13.24 6.06
N LEU A 205 12.60 -14.49 6.37
CA LEU A 205 13.49 -15.46 7.00
C LEU A 205 14.71 -15.72 6.10
N TRP A 206 14.49 -16.01 4.82
CA TRP A 206 15.58 -16.20 3.85
C TRP A 206 16.52 -14.98 3.79
N LEU A 207 15.97 -13.77 3.66
CA LEU A 207 16.77 -12.53 3.69
C LEU A 207 17.57 -12.37 4.99
N SER A 208 16.99 -12.71 6.14
CA SER A 208 17.68 -12.63 7.43
C SER A 208 18.87 -13.58 7.55
N THR A 209 18.81 -14.75 6.88
CA THR A 209 19.93 -15.69 6.83
C THR A 209 21.04 -15.22 5.88
N ALA A 210 20.68 -14.51 4.81
CA ALA A 210 21.63 -13.95 3.86
C ALA A 210 22.32 -12.69 4.40
N MET A 211 21.58 -11.84 5.12
CA MET A 211 22.02 -10.54 5.62
C MET A 211 21.66 -10.39 7.11
N PRO A 212 22.62 -10.62 8.04
CA PRO A 212 22.34 -10.64 9.48
C PRO A 212 21.66 -9.38 10.01
N VAL A 213 21.93 -8.20 9.42
CA VAL A 213 21.29 -6.94 9.80
C VAL A 213 19.77 -6.94 9.58
N ALA A 214 19.26 -7.73 8.63
CA ALA A 214 17.82 -7.89 8.40
C ALA A 214 17.11 -8.65 9.53
N THR A 215 17.84 -9.39 10.37
CA THR A 215 17.28 -10.23 11.45
C THR A 215 16.45 -9.42 12.45
N VAL A 216 16.90 -8.22 12.82
CA VAL A 216 16.16 -7.39 13.79
C VAL A 216 14.81 -6.93 13.21
N PHE A 217 14.79 -6.54 11.94
CA PHE A 217 13.57 -6.11 11.25
C PHE A 217 12.63 -7.31 11.00
N PHE A 218 13.19 -8.46 10.64
CA PHE A 218 12.45 -9.71 10.51
C PHE A 218 11.81 -10.16 11.83
N PHE A 219 12.52 -10.00 12.95
CA PHE A 219 11.97 -10.28 14.28
C PHE A 219 10.77 -9.36 14.59
N LEU A 220 10.90 -8.05 14.36
CA LEU A 220 9.80 -7.09 14.55
C LEU A 220 8.58 -7.45 13.69
N PHE A 221 8.81 -7.78 12.42
CA PHE A 221 7.76 -8.22 11.51
C PHE A 221 7.11 -9.54 11.97
N SER A 222 7.91 -10.50 12.46
CA SER A 222 7.41 -11.78 12.99
C SER A 222 6.54 -11.60 14.22
N VAL A 223 6.91 -10.71 15.13
CA VAL A 223 6.09 -10.34 16.30
C VAL A 223 4.76 -9.74 15.84
N LEU A 224 4.79 -8.83 14.86
CA LEU A 224 3.59 -8.22 14.29
C LEU A 224 2.67 -9.27 13.66
N ILE A 225 3.20 -10.14 12.80
CA ILE A 225 2.43 -11.21 12.15
C ILE A 225 1.83 -12.15 13.20
N GLY A 226 2.62 -12.62 14.17
CA GLY A 226 2.14 -13.49 15.24
C GLY A 226 1.02 -12.86 16.06
N TRP A 227 1.15 -11.57 16.38
CA TRP A 227 0.11 -10.82 17.09
C TRP A 227 -1.15 -10.64 16.25
N ALA A 228 -1.03 -10.27 14.98
CA ALA A 228 -2.17 -10.12 14.07
C ALA A 228 -2.90 -11.45 13.86
N LEU A 229 -2.17 -12.55 13.64
CA LEU A 229 -2.75 -13.89 13.52
C LEU A 229 -3.46 -14.31 14.81
N ARG A 230 -2.87 -14.03 15.98
CA ARG A 230 -3.52 -14.29 17.27
C ARG A 230 -4.88 -13.59 17.38
N LEU A 231 -4.98 -12.33 16.95
CA LEU A 231 -6.24 -11.59 16.94
C LEU A 231 -7.23 -12.17 15.93
N LEU A 232 -6.79 -12.47 14.70
CA LEU A 232 -7.61 -13.08 13.65
C LEU A 232 -8.13 -14.48 14.02
N LEU A 233 -7.39 -15.21 14.86
CA LEU A 233 -7.80 -16.52 15.38
C LEU A 233 -8.68 -16.40 16.64
N ARG A 234 -8.38 -15.46 17.54
CA ARG A 234 -9.17 -15.23 18.77
C ARG A 234 -10.56 -14.65 18.47
N ARG A 235 -10.66 -13.73 17.52
CA ARG A 235 -11.91 -13.12 17.04
C ARG A 235 -12.80 -12.52 18.14
N GLY A 236 -12.19 -11.96 19.18
CA GLY A 236 -12.90 -11.13 20.15
C GLY A 236 -13.45 -9.85 19.51
N LYS A 237 -14.35 -9.16 20.21
CA LYS A 237 -14.91 -7.88 19.75
C LYS A 237 -13.79 -6.87 19.49
N GLY A 238 -13.64 -6.43 18.24
CA GLY A 238 -12.62 -5.48 17.80
C GLY A 238 -11.28 -6.09 17.37
N ASP A 239 -11.09 -7.41 17.47
CA ASP A 239 -9.83 -8.08 17.15
C ASP A 239 -9.48 -7.99 15.65
N VAL A 240 -10.44 -8.27 14.77
CA VAL A 240 -10.23 -8.25 13.31
C VAL A 240 -9.84 -6.86 12.81
N PRO A 241 -10.58 -5.77 13.11
CA PRO A 241 -10.18 -4.44 12.66
C PRO A 241 -8.83 -4.02 13.26
N THR A 242 -8.55 -4.40 14.52
CA THR A 242 -7.25 -4.17 15.15
C THR A 242 -6.11 -4.90 14.43
N ALA A 243 -6.34 -6.13 13.99
CA ALA A 243 -5.39 -6.90 13.19
C ALA A 243 -5.18 -6.29 11.81
N VAL A 244 -6.26 -5.94 11.10
CA VAL A 244 -6.22 -5.33 9.76
C VAL A 244 -5.42 -4.03 9.78
N VAL A 245 -5.77 -3.10 10.68
CA VAL A 245 -5.08 -1.80 10.77
C VAL A 245 -3.59 -1.96 11.12
N THR A 246 -3.25 -2.98 11.91
CA THR A 246 -1.86 -3.29 12.26
C THR A 246 -1.10 -3.94 11.10
N LEU A 247 -1.73 -4.83 10.35
CA LEU A 247 -1.17 -5.41 9.12
C LEU A 247 -0.99 -4.33 8.03
N ILE A 248 -1.87 -3.34 7.93
CA ILE A 248 -1.68 -2.19 7.02
C ILE A 248 -0.37 -1.47 7.37
N ALA A 249 -0.16 -1.16 8.64
CA ALA A 249 1.10 -0.56 9.08
C ALA A 249 2.29 -1.50 8.84
N GLY A 250 2.09 -2.82 9.00
CA GLY A 250 3.10 -3.86 8.83
C GLY A 250 3.76 -3.90 7.44
N VAL A 251 3.16 -3.29 6.42
CA VAL A 251 3.80 -3.01 5.11
C VAL A 251 5.17 -2.36 5.31
N ALA A 252 5.26 -1.38 6.20
CA ALA A 252 6.50 -0.65 6.47
C ALA A 252 7.58 -1.52 7.13
N LEU A 253 7.20 -2.50 7.96
CA LEU A 253 8.16 -3.45 8.53
C LEU A 253 8.64 -4.47 7.49
N LEU A 254 7.77 -4.88 6.57
CA LEU A 254 8.17 -5.74 5.45
C LEU A 254 9.17 -5.02 4.53
N ASP A 255 8.92 -3.75 4.22
CA ASP A 255 9.87 -2.90 3.48
C ASP A 255 11.20 -2.71 4.20
N ALA A 256 11.18 -2.61 5.54
CA ALA A 256 12.40 -2.52 6.34
C ALA A 256 13.29 -3.76 6.17
N ILE A 257 12.69 -4.95 6.03
CA ILE A 257 13.44 -6.19 5.75
C ILE A 257 14.09 -6.13 4.37
N TYR A 258 13.38 -5.64 3.36
CA TYR A 258 13.94 -5.51 2.01
C TYR A 258 15.11 -4.52 1.99
N LEU A 259 14.92 -3.36 2.60
CA LEU A 259 15.94 -2.32 2.70
C LEU A 259 17.19 -2.83 3.44
N ALA A 260 17.02 -3.53 4.56
CA ALA A 260 18.12 -4.12 5.31
C ALA A 260 18.80 -5.28 4.54
N GLY A 261 18.03 -6.04 3.76
CA GLY A 261 18.53 -7.10 2.87
C GLY A 261 19.43 -6.58 1.76
N GLU A 262 19.24 -5.34 1.31
CA GLU A 262 20.13 -4.64 0.36
C GLU A 262 21.22 -3.80 1.07
N GLY A 263 21.38 -3.95 2.39
CA GLY A 263 22.37 -3.21 3.19
C GLY A 263 21.99 -1.76 3.51
N ALA A 264 20.83 -1.27 3.04
CA ALA A 264 20.32 0.09 3.26
C ALA A 264 19.72 0.28 4.66
N THR A 265 20.51 0.01 5.70
CA THR A 265 20.05 -0.05 7.10
C THR A 265 19.46 1.27 7.60
N GLY A 266 20.02 2.42 7.17
CA GLY A 266 19.46 3.74 7.54
C GLY A 266 18.01 3.91 7.06
N TRP A 267 17.72 3.48 5.84
CA TRP A 267 16.36 3.51 5.29
C TRP A 267 15.45 2.46 5.93
N ALA A 268 15.99 1.30 6.31
CA ALA A 268 15.24 0.31 7.09
C ALA A 268 14.76 0.87 8.44
N VAL A 269 15.61 1.64 9.14
CA VAL A 269 15.22 2.35 10.37
C VAL A 269 14.15 3.40 10.08
N VAL A 270 14.27 4.17 9.00
CA VAL A 270 13.23 5.12 8.57
C VAL A 270 11.90 4.40 8.34
N ALA A 271 11.90 3.22 7.72
CA ALA A 271 10.70 2.43 7.52
C ALA A 271 10.05 1.99 8.85
N VAL A 272 10.83 1.62 9.87
CA VAL A 272 10.32 1.36 11.23
C VAL A 272 9.72 2.62 11.88
N VAL A 273 10.33 3.80 11.66
CA VAL A 273 9.76 5.07 12.12
C VAL A 273 8.42 5.32 11.41
N LEU A 274 8.34 5.10 10.10
CA LEU A 274 7.10 5.27 9.33
C LEU A 274 6.01 4.26 9.73
N PHE A 275 6.38 3.04 10.17
CA PHE A 275 5.46 2.12 10.83
C PHE A 275 4.84 2.76 12.09
N ALA A 276 5.67 3.31 12.98
CA ALA A 276 5.19 3.96 14.19
C ALA A 276 4.32 5.19 13.90
N VAL A 277 4.72 6.01 12.91
CA VAL A 277 3.94 7.16 12.44
C VAL A 277 2.58 6.72 11.90
N THR A 278 2.53 5.64 11.10
CA THR A 278 1.27 5.07 10.60
C THR A 278 0.34 4.69 11.77
N ARG A 279 0.85 3.94 12.75
CA ARG A 279 0.07 3.51 13.92
C ARG A 279 -0.41 4.68 14.79
N ALA A 280 0.41 5.72 14.93
CA ALA A 280 0.04 6.93 15.65
C ALA A 280 -1.04 7.73 14.90
N ALA A 281 -0.87 7.93 13.60
CA ALA A 281 -1.82 8.65 12.75
C ALA A 281 -3.19 7.95 12.67
N GLN A 282 -3.21 6.61 12.66
CA GLN A 282 -4.43 5.79 12.66
C GLN A 282 -5.31 6.00 13.90
N ARG A 283 -4.79 6.61 14.98
CA ARG A 283 -5.59 6.99 16.16
C ARG A 283 -6.47 8.22 15.92
N TYR A 284 -6.11 9.06 14.95
CA TYR A 284 -6.79 10.31 14.65
C TYR A 284 -7.55 10.26 13.33
N ILE A 285 -7.03 9.53 12.34
CA ILE A 285 -7.63 9.36 11.03
C ILE A 285 -7.78 7.85 10.79
N PRO A 286 -9.01 7.32 10.68
CA PRO A 286 -9.22 5.89 10.44
C PRO A 286 -8.49 5.40 9.19
N GLY A 287 -7.74 4.31 9.33
CA GLY A 287 -6.99 3.69 8.23
C GLY A 287 -7.84 2.77 7.34
N THR A 288 -9.09 2.52 7.69
CA THR A 288 -10.04 1.63 6.99
C THR A 288 -11.44 2.21 7.09
#